data_AF-A0A356QDN9-F1
#
_entry.id   AF-A0A356QDN9-F1
#
_cell.length_a   1.000
_cell.length_b   1.000
_cell.length_c   1.000
_cell.angle_alpha   90.00
_cell.angle_beta   90.00
_cell.angle_gamma   90.00
#
_symmetry.space_group_name_H-M   'P 1'
#
loop_
_entity.id
_entity.type
_entity.pdbx_description
1 polymer ?
#
loop_
_entity_poly.entity_id
_entity_poly.type
_entity_poly.pdbx_seq_one_letter_code
_entity_poly.pdbx_strand_id
1 'polypeptide(L)' 'MTSRALSLIALAAIIGSMIVATKLDASDNERMHRQYCQEVAVWAAEEARGIDPLDRTGMPDYKGIAAEICPGLRPAD' A
#
# COMPACT_ATOMS: atom_id res chain seq x y z
N MET A 1 5.40 -38.88 21.99
CA MET A 1 5.32 -38.41 20.58
C MET A 1 6.53 -38.92 19.84
N THR A 2 6.38 -39.50 18.65
CA THR A 2 7.49 -40.03 17.84
C THR A 2 8.24 -38.89 17.15
N SER A 3 9.55 -39.02 16.90
CA SER A 3 10.35 -37.97 16.23
C SER A 3 9.78 -37.55 14.88
N ARG A 4 9.11 -38.46 14.16
CA ARG A 4 8.40 -38.15 12.91
C ARG A 4 7.24 -37.17 13.11
N ALA A 5 6.48 -37.30 14.20
CA ALA A 5 5.39 -36.38 14.51
C ALA A 5 5.93 -34.99 14.86
N LEU A 6 7.06 -34.91 15.59
CA LEU A 6 7.72 -33.63 15.89
C LEU A 6 8.26 -32.96 14.61
N SER A 7 8.88 -33.71 13.71
CA SER A 7 9.35 -33.17 12.42
C SER A 7 8.20 -32.64 11.55
N LEU A 8 7.06 -33.32 11.53
CA LEU A 8 5.88 -32.87 10.77
C LEU A 8 5.28 -31.58 11.36
N ILE A 9 5.19 -31.49 12.69
CA ILE A 9 4.70 -30.28 13.35
C ILE A 9 5.64 -29.10 13.08
N ALA A 10 6.95 -29.31 13.16
CA ALA A 10 7.95 -28.28 12.87
C ALA A 10 7.84 -27.79 11.42
N LEU A 11 7.68 -28.70 10.45
CA LEU A 11 7.51 -28.35 9.05
C LEU A 11 6.21 -27.55 8.83
N ALA A 12 5.10 -27.98 9.42
CA ALA A 12 3.83 -27.28 9.32
C ALA A 12 3.89 -25.87 9.93
N ALA A 13 4.62 -25.69 11.04
CA ALA A 13 4.83 -24.38 11.65
C ALA A 13 5.63 -23.43 10.76
N ILE A 14 6.68 -23.92 10.10
CA ILE A 14 7.50 -23.11 9.17
C ILE A 14 6.67 -22.71 7.94
N ILE A 15 5.94 -23.64 7.34
CA ILE A 15 5.07 -23.32 6.19
C ILE A 15 3.98 -22.33 6.61
N GLY A 16 3.36 -22.56 7.77
CA GLY A 16 2.35 -21.68 8.33
C GLY A 16 2.86 -20.25 8.54
N SER A 17 4.07 -20.08 9.08
CA SER A 17 4.64 -18.75 9.32
C SER A 17 4.95 -18.00 8.01
N MET A 18 5.44 -18.69 6.97
CA MET A 18 5.66 -18.08 5.65
C MET A 18 4.36 -17.59 5.00
N ILE A 19 3.26 -18.35 5.13
CA ILE A 19 1.95 -17.94 4.62
C ILE A 19 1.44 -16.69 5.35
N VAL A 20 1.62 -16.61 6.67
CA VAL A 20 1.21 -15.43 7.44
C VAL A 20 2.05 -14.21 7.06
N ALA A 21 3.38 -14.37 6.93
CA ALA A 21 4.28 -13.28 6.54
C ALA A 21 3.89 -12.68 5.18
N THR A 22 3.66 -13.52 4.17
CA THR A 22 3.29 -13.03 2.82
C THR A 22 1.94 -12.28 2.79
N LYS A 23 0.98 -12.69 3.62
CA LYS A 23 -0.30 -11.96 3.75
C LYS A 23 -0.13 -10.60 4.42
N LEU A 24 0.72 -10.51 5.43
CA LEU A 24 1.03 -9.25 6.10
C LEU A 24 1.69 -8.28 5.11
N ASP A 25 2.70 -8.74 4.37
CA ASP A 25 3.39 -7.94 3.35
C ASP A 25 2.42 -7.44 2.27
N ALA A 26 1.50 -8.28 1.81
CA ALA A 26 0.49 -7.88 0.84
C ALA A 26 -0.45 -6.80 1.40
N SER A 27 -0.86 -6.94 2.67
CA SER A 27 -1.74 -5.96 3.33
C SER A 27 -1.05 -4.61 3.56
N ASP A 28 0.23 -4.62 3.90
CA ASP A 28 1.02 -3.41 4.08
C ASP A 28 1.24 -2.69 2.76
N ASN A 29 1.59 -3.42 1.69
CA ASN A 29 1.71 -2.84 0.35
C ASN A 29 0.40 -2.20 -0.13
N GLU A 30 -0.73 -2.87 0.09
CA GLU A 30 -2.04 -2.32 -0.27
C GLU A 30 -2.39 -1.07 0.55
N ARG A 31 -2.06 -1.05 1.85
CA ARG A 31 -2.26 0.13 2.71
C ARG A 31 -1.40 1.30 2.24
N MET A 32 -0.13 1.06 1.95
CA MET A 32 0.79 2.09 1.46
C MET A 32 0.32 2.65 0.10
N HIS A 33 -0.14 1.78 -0.81
CA HIS A 33 -0.69 2.18 -2.10
C HIS A 33 -1.92 3.09 -1.94
N ARG A 34 -2.88 2.70 -1.10
CA ARG A 34 -4.07 3.52 -0.83
C ARG A 34 -3.71 4.87 -0.21
N GLN A 35 -2.79 4.88 0.75
CA GLN A 35 -2.35 6.11 1.41
C GLN A 35 -1.73 7.08 0.40
N TYR A 36 -0.80 6.60 -0.44
CA TYR A 36 -0.21 7.41 -1.50
C TYR A 36 -1.27 8.03 -2.41
N CYS A 37 -2.21 7.22 -2.91
CA CYS A 37 -3.27 7.73 -3.78
C CYS A 37 -4.18 8.75 -3.09
N GLN A 38 -4.49 8.54 -1.81
CA GLN A 38 -5.28 9.49 -1.03
C GLN A 38 -4.56 10.82 -0.84
N GLU A 39 -3.27 10.80 -0.49
CA GLU A 39 -2.48 12.01 -0.27
C GLU A 39 -2.30 12.82 -1.56
N VAL A 40 -2.08 12.14 -2.70
CA VAL A 40 -2.02 12.79 -4.02
C VAL A 40 -3.37 13.41 -4.39
N ALA A 41 -4.48 12.71 -4.13
CA ALA A 41 -5.81 13.26 -4.40
C ALA A 41 -6.11 14.51 -3.57
N VAL A 42 -5.71 14.52 -2.29
CA VAL A 42 -5.83 15.72 -1.44
C VAL A 42 -4.99 16.87 -2.00
N TRP A 43 -3.73 16.61 -2.35
CA TRP A 43 -2.85 17.63 -2.94
C TRP A 43 -3.45 18.24 -4.20
N ALA A 44 -3.92 17.40 -5.14
CA ALA A 44 -4.51 17.86 -6.40
C ALA A 44 -5.81 18.67 -6.16
N ALA A 45 -6.61 18.29 -5.17
CA ALA A 45 -7.81 19.04 -4.81
C ALA A 45 -7.48 20.41 -4.20
N GLU A 46 -6.44 20.52 -3.38
CA GLU A 46 -5.96 21.78 -2.80
C GLU A 46 -5.29 22.68 -3.84
N GLU A 47 -4.58 22.08 -4.80
CA GLU A 47 -4.04 22.76 -5.97
C GLU A 47 -5.12 23.39 -6.84
N ALA A 48 -6.18 22.63 -7.15
CA ALA A 48 -7.32 23.15 -7.90
C ALA A 48 -8.06 24.29 -7.17
N ARG A 49 -7.90 24.38 -5.84
CA ARG A 49 -8.40 25.48 -5.00
C ARG A 49 -7.43 26.67 -4.90
N GLY A 50 -6.23 26.56 -5.46
CA GLY A 50 -5.22 27.62 -5.44
C GLY A 50 -4.50 27.77 -4.11
N ILE A 51 -4.49 26.75 -3.24
CA ILE A 51 -3.74 26.77 -1.98
C ILE A 51 -2.24 26.74 -2.30
N ASP A 52 -1.45 27.56 -1.61
CA ASP A 52 0.01 27.61 -1.78
C ASP A 52 0.64 26.23 -1.51
N PRO A 53 1.59 25.75 -2.32
CA PRO A 53 2.23 24.44 -2.11
C PRO A 53 2.80 24.22 -0.70
N LEU A 54 3.23 25.28 0.00
CA LEU A 54 3.77 25.19 1.37
C LEU A 54 2.67 25.02 2.44
N ASP A 55 1.42 25.30 2.09
CA ASP A 55 0.25 25.22 2.99
C ASP A 55 -0.66 24.01 2.69
N ARG A 56 -0.26 23.13 1.75
CA ARG A 56 -1.01 21.92 1.38
C ARG A 56 -0.77 20.78 2.37
N THR A 57 -1.81 19.97 2.60
CA THR A 57 -1.79 18.83 3.52
C THR A 57 -1.39 17.53 2.84
N GLY A 58 -1.69 17.41 1.54
CA GLY A 58 -1.40 16.21 0.75
C GLY A 58 0.08 16.05 0.41
N MET A 59 0.39 15.00 -0.35
CA MET A 59 1.70 14.80 -0.96
C MET A 59 1.58 15.00 -2.47
N PRO A 60 2.42 15.83 -3.11
CA PRO A 60 2.43 15.91 -4.57
C PRO A 60 2.84 14.56 -5.16
N ASP A 61 2.42 14.31 -6.39
CA ASP A 61 2.89 13.14 -7.13
C ASP A 61 4.35 13.33 -7.59
N TYR A 62 5.29 13.10 -6.67
CA TYR A 62 6.73 13.17 -6.97
C TYR A 62 7.19 12.12 -7.99
N LYS A 63 6.44 11.02 -8.14
CA LYS A 63 6.80 9.91 -9.02
C LYS A 63 6.21 10.06 -10.42
N GLY A 64 5.18 10.90 -10.58
CA GLY A 64 4.48 11.09 -11.84
C GLY A 64 3.75 9.83 -12.33
N ILE A 65 3.29 8.98 -11.40
CA ILE A 65 2.64 7.69 -11.73
C ILE A 65 1.20 7.59 -11.17
N ALA A 66 0.71 8.65 -10.51
CA ALA A 66 -0.57 8.59 -9.82
C ALA A 66 -1.75 8.43 -10.79
N ALA A 67 -1.70 9.04 -11.98
CA ALA A 67 -2.75 8.89 -12.98
C ALA A 67 -2.90 7.44 -13.47
N GLU A 68 -1.81 6.68 -13.50
CA GLU A 68 -1.78 5.31 -13.96
C GLU A 68 -2.30 4.35 -12.89
N ILE A 69 -1.80 4.51 -11.66
CA ILE A 69 -1.96 3.52 -10.58
C ILE A 69 -3.06 3.87 -9.56
N CYS A 70 -3.49 5.13 -9.51
CA CYS A 70 -4.52 5.59 -8.60
C CYS A 70 -5.88 5.72 -9.32
N PRO A 71 -6.90 4.97 -8.89
CA PRO A 71 -8.25 5.11 -9.45
C PRO A 71 -8.79 6.53 -9.26
N GLY A 72 -9.40 7.09 -10.30
CA GLY A 72 -10.09 8.40 -10.23
C GLY A 72 -9.19 9.63 -10.30
N LEU A 73 -7.87 9.46 -10.39
CA LEU A 73 -6.90 10.56 -10.59
C LEU A 73 -6.54 10.80 -12.06
N ARG A 74 -7.10 10.02 -12.99
CA ARG A 74 -6.96 10.33 -14.43
C ARG A 74 -7.80 11.55 -14.77
N PRO A 75 -7.28 12.45 -15.63
CA PRO A 75 -8.10 13.47 -16.26
C PRO A 75 -9.34 12.82 -16.89
N ALA A 76 -10.50 13.48 -16.78
CA ALA A 76 -11.63 13.13 -17.61
C ALA A 76 -11.29 13.55 -19.05
N ASP A 77 -11.29 12.58 -19.96
CA ASP A 77 -11.08 12.80 -21.39
C ASP A 77 -12.13 13.75 -21.99
#